data_AF-A0A7C6WB54-F1
#
_entry.id   AF-A0A7C6WB54-F1
#
_cell.length_a   1.000
_cell.length_b   1.000
_cell.length_c   1.000
_cell.angle_alpha   90.00
_cell.angle_beta   90.00
_cell.angle_gamma   90.00
#
_symmetry.space_group_name_H-M   'P 1'
#
loop_
_entity.id
_entity.type
_entity.pdbx_description
1 polymer ?
#
loop_
_entity_poly.entity_id
_entity_poly.type
_entity_poly.pdbx_seq_one_letter_code
_entity_poly.pdbx_strand_id
1 'polypeptide(L)'
;LVFLNGREVNDPSTPVPDRARLEIIHRQPLKRLLMRQGLAGEELTGQVYSYTLNGEKKVINWPRYHLTVNGHPAAPETQVEPGDTITSQKATPVPTLQDILGNPEGSLHFTLNNKPFHLTRNISVTVNGAPASPTTPVPANAVIKFYRPKETLLADIFTAFDPRSQGEGNRLVMKVNGEPADFTTPLKAGDKVDIYWEDNTA
;
A
#
# COMPACT_ATOMS: atom_id res chain seq x y z
N LEU A 1 -5.71 3.98 34.84
CA LEU A 1 -4.89 3.42 35.95
C LEU A 1 -5.19 4.21 37.20
N VAL A 2 -5.25 3.55 38.35
CA VAL A 2 -5.42 4.21 39.64
C VAL A 2 -4.20 3.85 40.49
N PHE A 3 -3.55 4.83 41.10
CA PHE A 3 -2.45 4.63 42.03
C PHE A 3 -2.86 5.14 43.41
N LEU A 4 -2.67 4.31 44.43
CA LEU A 4 -2.86 4.64 45.83
C LEU A 4 -1.48 4.72 46.49
N ASN A 5 -1.09 5.91 46.96
CA ASN A 5 0.23 6.16 47.55
C ASN A 5 1.40 5.68 46.67
N GLY A 6 1.29 5.91 45.36
CA GLY A 6 2.29 5.52 44.36
C GLY A 6 2.27 4.03 43.97
N ARG A 7 1.37 3.22 44.53
CA ARG A 7 1.18 1.81 44.14
C ARG A 7 -0.05 1.67 43.26
N GLU A 8 0.10 1.00 42.12
CA GLU A 8 -1.04 0.72 41.23
C GLU A 8 -2.06 -0.18 41.93
N VAL A 9 -3.32 0.22 41.89
CA VAL A 9 -4.45 -0.56 42.40
C VAL A 9 -5.39 -0.89 41.23
N ASN A 10 -5.76 -2.16 41.10
CA ASN A 10 -6.64 -2.66 40.04
C ASN A 10 -7.99 -3.14 40.58
N ASP A 11 -8.12 -3.27 41.91
CA ASP A 11 -9.37 -3.67 42.57
C ASP A 11 -10.13 -2.41 43.03
N PRO A 12 -11.33 -2.14 42.47
CA PRO A 12 -12.14 -0.97 42.85
C PRO A 12 -12.66 -1.03 44.30
N SER A 13 -12.58 -2.18 44.98
CA SER A 13 -12.92 -2.34 46.39
C SER A 13 -11.76 -2.07 47.35
N THR A 14 -10.57 -1.73 46.83
CA THR A 14 -9.38 -1.43 47.64
C THR A 14 -9.69 -0.31 48.64
N PRO A 15 -9.56 -0.54 49.96
CA PRO A 15 -9.77 0.51 50.96
C PRO A 15 -8.80 1.67 50.76
N VAL A 16 -9.30 2.90 50.80
CA VAL A 16 -8.51 4.13 50.67
C VAL A 16 -8.31 4.71 52.08
N PRO A 17 -7.10 4.63 52.66
CA PRO A 17 -6.82 5.18 53.99
C PRO A 17 -6.97 6.70 54.03
N ASP A 18 -7.21 7.23 55.23
CA ASP A 18 -7.19 8.68 55.44
C ASP A 18 -5.84 9.27 55.01
N ARG A 19 -5.88 10.46 54.40
CA ARG A 19 -4.73 11.17 53.79
C ARG A 19 -4.00 10.43 52.66
N ALA A 20 -4.58 9.37 52.09
CA ALA A 20 -3.97 8.70 50.96
C ALA A 20 -4.00 9.58 49.69
N ARG A 21 -2.95 9.46 48.86
CA ARG A 21 -2.87 10.13 47.56
C ARG A 21 -3.38 9.18 46.48
N LEU A 22 -4.38 9.62 45.74
CA LEU A 22 -4.90 8.95 44.55
C LEU A 22 -4.40 9.65 43.28
N GLU A 23 -3.87 8.88 42.34
CA GLU A 23 -3.54 9.37 41.01
C GLU A 23 -4.26 8.52 39.96
N ILE A 24 -4.99 9.18 39.06
CA ILE A 24 -5.71 8.52 37.98
C ILE A 24 -5.04 8.88 36.66
N ILE A 25 -4.46 7.88 36.00
CA ILE A 25 -3.87 8.03 34.67
C ILE A 25 -4.87 7.48 33.64
N HIS A 26 -5.46 8.37 32.84
CA HIS A 26 -6.46 7.99 31.84
C HIS A 26 -5.83 7.43 30.56
N ARG A 27 -4.62 7.86 30.21
CA ARG A 27 -3.88 7.42 29.02
C ARG A 27 -2.92 6.31 29.36
N GLN A 28 -2.93 5.25 28.56
CA GLN A 28 -1.96 4.16 28.68
C GLN A 28 -1.55 3.65 27.30
N PRO A 29 -0.35 3.07 27.15
CA PRO A 29 0.07 2.51 25.87
C PRO A 29 -0.77 1.27 25.53
N LEU A 30 -1.17 1.16 24.26
CA LEU A 30 -1.96 0.06 23.71
C LEU A 30 -1.40 -1.32 24.07
N LYS A 31 -0.07 -1.49 24.02
CA LYS A 31 0.62 -2.74 24.37
C LYS A 31 0.21 -3.29 25.73
N ARG A 32 -0.03 -2.41 26.70
CA ARG A 32 -0.39 -2.80 28.06
C ARG A 32 -1.78 -3.43 28.10
N LEU A 33 -2.71 -2.91 27.31
CA LEU A 33 -4.04 -3.51 27.18
C LEU A 33 -3.97 -4.86 26.47
N LEU A 34 -3.20 -4.96 25.38
CA LEU A 34 -3.01 -6.21 24.66
C LEU A 34 -2.35 -7.29 25.53
N MET A 35 -1.35 -6.92 26.34
CA MET A 35 -0.71 -7.82 27.30
C MET A 35 -1.69 -8.34 28.37
N ARG A 36 -2.63 -7.52 28.82
CA ARG A 36 -3.70 -7.96 29.75
C ARG A 36 -4.66 -8.97 29.11
N GLN A 37 -4.78 -8.98 27.78
CA GLN A 37 -5.56 -9.97 27.03
C GLN A 37 -4.76 -11.25 26.71
N GLY A 38 -3.52 -11.36 27.21
CA GLY A 38 -2.69 -12.56 27.07
C GLY A 38 -1.69 -12.53 25.91
N LEU A 39 -1.55 -11.41 25.18
CA LEU A 39 -0.51 -11.25 24.16
C LEU A 39 0.85 -10.98 24.81
N ALA A 40 1.87 -11.79 24.53
CA ALA A 40 3.19 -11.51 25.09
C ALA A 40 3.78 -10.23 24.46
N GLY A 41 4.55 -9.46 25.24
CA GLY A 41 5.15 -8.20 24.76
C GLY A 41 6.05 -8.41 23.53
N GLU A 42 6.73 -9.55 23.46
CA GLU A 42 7.57 -9.96 22.32
C GLU A 42 6.74 -10.20 21.05
N GLU A 43 5.50 -10.68 21.18
CA GLU A 43 4.60 -10.87 20.04
C GLU A 43 4.09 -9.54 19.46
N LEU A 44 4.17 -8.47 20.23
CA LEU A 44 3.88 -7.11 19.78
C LEU A 44 5.08 -6.46 19.09
N THR A 45 6.25 -7.09 19.14
CA THR A 45 7.42 -6.67 18.37
C THR A 45 7.40 -7.29 16.98
N GLY A 46 7.67 -6.46 15.97
CA GLY A 46 7.80 -6.93 14.59
C GLY A 46 9.06 -7.78 14.40
N GLN A 47 9.07 -8.57 13.34
CA GLN A 47 10.23 -9.35 12.92
C GLN A 47 10.98 -8.59 11.83
N VAL A 48 12.31 -8.55 11.94
CA VAL A 48 13.15 -7.97 10.88
C VAL A 48 13.24 -8.95 9.71
N TYR A 49 12.81 -8.50 8.53
CA TYR A 49 12.94 -9.22 7.26
C TYR A 49 13.93 -8.49 6.37
N SER A 50 14.99 -9.19 5.95
CA SER A 50 15.91 -8.72 4.90
C SER A 50 15.47 -9.24 3.54
N TYR A 51 15.73 -8.47 2.49
CA TYR A 51 15.56 -8.86 1.09
C TYR A 51 16.50 -8.04 0.20
N THR A 52 16.63 -8.42 -1.07
CA THR A 52 17.39 -7.66 -2.06
C THR A 52 16.42 -7.15 -3.12
N LEU A 53 16.37 -5.83 -3.36
CA LEU A 53 15.54 -5.21 -4.38
C LEU A 53 16.43 -4.56 -5.43
N ASN A 54 16.37 -5.05 -6.68
CA ASN A 54 17.18 -4.53 -7.79
C ASN A 54 18.69 -4.46 -7.46
N GLY A 55 19.19 -5.43 -6.69
CA GLY A 55 20.58 -5.52 -6.25
C GLY A 55 20.90 -4.82 -4.93
N GLU A 56 19.99 -4.00 -4.40
CA GLU A 56 20.17 -3.30 -3.12
C GLU A 56 19.59 -4.11 -1.96
N LYS A 57 20.39 -4.39 -0.93
CA LYS A 57 19.91 -5.07 0.28
C LYS A 57 19.07 -4.12 1.12
N LYS A 58 17.83 -4.51 1.43
CA LYS A 58 16.87 -3.76 2.24
C LYS A 58 16.41 -4.58 3.43
N VAL A 59 15.89 -3.87 4.43
CA VAL A 59 15.29 -4.46 5.64
C VAL A 59 13.96 -3.79 5.91
N ILE A 60 12.99 -4.57 6.36
CA ILE A 60 11.71 -4.07 6.88
C ILE A 60 11.44 -4.70 8.24
N ASN A 61 10.76 -3.96 9.11
CA ASN A 61 10.21 -4.51 10.34
C ASN A 61 8.76 -4.93 10.08
N TRP A 62 8.52 -6.23 10.01
CA TRP A 62 7.21 -6.79 9.69
C TRP A 62 6.41 -7.05 10.97
N PRO A 63 5.27 -6.38 11.19
CA PRO A 63 4.49 -6.56 12.40
C PRO A 63 3.84 -7.95 12.44
N ARG A 64 3.69 -8.53 13.62
CA ARG A 64 2.92 -9.77 13.82
C ARG A 64 1.42 -9.50 13.93
N TYR A 65 1.04 -8.27 14.22
CA TYR A 65 -0.34 -7.81 14.36
C TYR A 65 -0.52 -6.47 13.66
N HIS A 66 -1.60 -6.34 12.88
CA HIS A 66 -2.14 -5.06 12.48
C HIS A 66 -3.01 -4.54 13.61
N LEU A 67 -2.60 -3.42 14.20
CA LEU A 67 -3.30 -2.77 15.30
C LEU A 67 -3.96 -1.50 14.78
N THR A 68 -5.20 -1.26 15.19
CA THR A 68 -5.88 0.02 14.96
C THR A 68 -6.53 0.55 16.23
N VAL A 69 -6.56 1.88 16.34
CA VAL A 69 -7.27 2.63 17.38
C VAL A 69 -8.21 3.59 16.66
N ASN A 70 -9.51 3.47 16.93
CA ASN A 70 -10.57 4.24 16.26
C ASN A 70 -10.50 4.15 14.73
N GLY A 71 -10.13 2.97 14.21
CA GLY A 71 -9.99 2.71 12.77
C GLY A 71 -8.66 3.15 12.14
N HIS A 72 -7.79 3.86 12.87
CA HIS A 72 -6.50 4.31 12.36
C HIS A 72 -5.35 3.36 12.77
N PRO A 73 -4.35 3.11 11.90
CA PRO A 73 -3.18 2.31 12.26
C PRO A 73 -2.50 2.79 13.54
N ALA A 74 -2.16 1.86 14.43
CA ALA A 74 -1.58 2.14 15.73
C ALA A 74 -0.32 1.30 15.96
N ALA A 75 0.64 1.86 16.68
CA ALA A 75 1.78 1.12 17.24
C ALA A 75 1.47 0.62 18.67
N PRO A 76 2.21 -0.36 19.20
CA PRO A 76 2.06 -0.81 20.59
C PRO A 76 2.22 0.33 21.62
N GLU A 77 2.99 1.39 21.32
CA GLU A 77 3.19 2.55 22.20
C GLU A 77 2.09 3.62 22.10
N THR A 78 1.15 3.47 21.16
CA THR A 78 0.05 4.42 20.95
C THR A 78 -0.73 4.58 22.25
N GLN A 79 -0.92 5.82 22.69
CA GLN A 79 -1.70 6.11 23.88
C GLN A 79 -3.18 5.94 23.57
N VAL A 80 -3.88 5.21 24.43
CA VAL A 80 -5.33 4.98 24.32
C VAL A 80 -6.05 5.45 25.57
N GLU A 81 -7.29 5.86 25.39
CA GLU A 81 -8.19 6.39 26.41
C GLU A 81 -9.42 5.49 26.60
N PRO A 82 -10.12 5.59 27.75
CA PRO A 82 -11.40 4.92 27.93
C PRO A 82 -12.40 5.33 26.84
N GLY A 83 -12.97 4.35 26.15
CA GLY A 83 -13.92 4.57 25.06
C GLY A 83 -13.33 4.37 23.66
N ASP A 84 -12.00 4.29 23.53
CA ASP A 84 -11.37 3.99 22.24
C ASP A 84 -11.75 2.58 21.74
N THR A 85 -12.01 2.48 20.44
CA THR A 85 -12.21 1.19 19.76
C THR A 85 -10.86 0.65 19.29
N ILE A 86 -10.48 -0.51 19.81
CA ILE A 86 -9.19 -1.15 19.51
C ILE A 86 -9.45 -2.41 18.70
N THR A 87 -8.78 -2.54 17.55
CA THR A 87 -8.79 -3.78 16.76
C THR A 87 -7.37 -4.32 16.66
N SER A 88 -7.23 -5.63 16.86
CA SER A 88 -5.98 -6.36 16.63
C SER A 88 -6.24 -7.54 15.71
N GLN A 89 -5.58 -7.58 14.56
CA GLN A 89 -5.65 -8.68 13.61
C GLN A 89 -4.25 -9.27 13.42
N LYS A 90 -4.12 -10.59 13.48
CA LYS A 90 -2.84 -11.26 13.21
C LYS A 90 -2.43 -11.00 11.76
N ALA A 91 -1.21 -10.50 11.57
CA ALA A 91 -0.64 -10.28 10.25
C ALA A 91 -0.27 -11.62 9.58
N THR A 92 -0.06 -11.58 8.28
CA THR A 92 0.53 -12.73 7.58
C THR A 92 1.93 -13.00 8.12
N PRO A 93 2.39 -14.27 8.16
CA PRO A 93 3.72 -14.58 8.68
C PRO A 93 4.85 -13.90 7.92
N VAL A 94 4.65 -13.66 6.63
CA VAL A 94 5.60 -13.03 5.71
C VAL A 94 4.92 -11.87 4.96
N PRO A 95 5.67 -10.82 4.60
CA PRO A 95 5.17 -9.75 3.76
C PRO A 95 4.85 -10.26 2.36
N THR A 96 3.93 -9.59 1.67
CA THR A 96 3.71 -9.77 0.24
C THR A 96 4.52 -8.77 -0.57
N LEU A 97 4.57 -8.96 -1.89
CA LEU A 97 5.21 -8.02 -2.79
C LEU A 97 4.56 -6.63 -2.75
N GLN A 98 3.23 -6.57 -2.58
CA GLN A 98 2.49 -5.32 -2.39
C GLN A 98 2.89 -4.59 -1.11
N ASP A 99 3.15 -5.33 -0.03
CA ASP A 99 3.63 -4.72 1.22
C ASP A 99 5.02 -4.09 1.08
N ILE A 100 5.86 -4.66 0.20
CA ILE A 100 7.23 -4.20 -0.04
C ILE A 100 7.30 -3.07 -1.08
N LEU A 101 6.54 -3.18 -2.17
CA LEU A 101 6.60 -2.24 -3.31
C LEU A 101 5.48 -1.20 -3.27
N GLY A 102 4.54 -1.28 -2.33
CA GLY A 102 3.30 -0.50 -2.33
C GLY A 102 2.35 -1.01 -3.41
N ASN A 103 1.65 -0.11 -4.12
CA ASN A 103 0.88 -0.50 -5.29
C ASN A 103 1.82 -0.58 -6.53
N PRO A 104 2.28 -1.78 -6.93
CA PRO A 104 3.17 -1.88 -8.09
C PRO A 104 2.37 -1.64 -9.38
N GLU A 105 1.04 -1.75 -9.37
CA GLU A 105 0.20 -1.39 -10.50
C GLU A 105 0.11 0.14 -10.56
N GLY A 106 0.73 0.72 -11.58
CA GLY A 106 0.48 2.11 -11.93
C GLY A 106 -0.62 2.13 -12.99
N SER A 107 -1.77 2.72 -12.70
CA SER A 107 -2.73 3.04 -13.75
C SER A 107 -2.42 4.43 -14.33
N LEU A 108 -2.62 4.57 -15.63
CA LEU A 108 -2.66 5.88 -16.29
C LEU A 108 -4.11 6.16 -16.67
N HIS A 109 -4.66 7.27 -16.17
CA HIS A 109 -5.99 7.74 -16.54
C HIS A 109 -5.85 8.91 -17.51
N PHE A 110 -6.50 8.84 -18.65
CA PHE A 110 -6.51 9.89 -19.68
C PHE A 110 -7.79 9.78 -20.51
N THR A 111 -8.00 10.66 -21.48
CA THR A 111 -9.16 10.62 -22.37
C THR A 111 -8.73 10.06 -23.72
N LEU A 112 -9.38 8.99 -24.21
CA LEU A 112 -9.22 8.46 -25.55
C LEU A 112 -10.50 8.68 -26.35
N ASN A 113 -10.43 9.41 -27.46
CA ASN A 113 -11.59 9.71 -28.32
C ASN A 113 -12.79 10.23 -27.52
N ASN A 114 -12.55 11.22 -26.66
CA ASN A 114 -13.54 11.84 -25.76
C ASN A 114 -14.15 10.91 -24.68
N LYS A 115 -13.59 9.72 -24.45
CA LYS A 115 -14.02 8.81 -23.39
C LYS A 115 -12.91 8.60 -22.35
N PRO A 116 -13.24 8.49 -21.05
CA PRO A 116 -12.25 8.09 -20.05
C PRO A 116 -11.63 6.76 -20.40
N PHE A 117 -10.30 6.68 -20.32
CA PHE A 117 -9.53 5.49 -20.60
C PHE A 117 -8.57 5.19 -19.45
N HIS A 118 -8.50 3.92 -19.07
CA HIS A 118 -7.61 3.41 -18.04
C HIS A 118 -6.62 2.44 -18.69
N LEU A 119 -5.33 2.77 -18.60
CA LEU A 119 -4.27 1.89 -19.06
C LEU A 119 -3.48 1.35 -17.86
N THR A 120 -3.44 0.02 -17.73
CA THR A 120 -2.58 -0.66 -16.77
C THR A 120 -1.15 -0.66 -17.29
N ARG A 121 -0.21 -0.10 -16.52
CA ARG A 121 1.21 -0.15 -16.91
C ARG A 121 1.76 -1.55 -16.75
N ASN A 122 2.46 -2.03 -17.78
CA ASN A 122 3.19 -3.29 -17.71
C ASN A 122 4.36 -3.18 -16.73
N ILE A 123 4.19 -3.77 -15.56
CA ILE A 123 5.28 -4.03 -14.62
C ILE A 123 5.78 -5.45 -14.82
N SER A 124 7.10 -5.64 -14.76
CA SER A 124 7.68 -6.96 -14.65
C SER A 124 8.30 -7.10 -13.26
N VAL A 125 7.82 -8.08 -12.51
CA VAL A 125 8.35 -8.35 -11.18
C VAL A 125 8.59 -9.83 -11.01
N THR A 126 9.75 -10.15 -10.45
CA THR A 126 10.11 -11.52 -10.09
C THR A 126 10.56 -11.58 -8.64
N VAL A 127 10.21 -12.68 -7.99
CA VAL A 127 10.70 -13.05 -6.66
C VAL A 127 11.50 -14.33 -6.84
N ASN A 128 12.78 -14.30 -6.49
CA ASN A 128 13.73 -15.41 -6.67
C ASN A 128 13.77 -15.93 -8.11
N GLY A 129 13.59 -15.05 -9.09
CA GLY A 129 13.63 -15.37 -10.52
C GLY A 129 12.31 -15.88 -11.12
N ALA A 130 11.29 -16.17 -10.32
CA ALA A 130 9.95 -16.53 -10.80
C ALA A 130 9.07 -15.28 -10.95
N PRO A 131 8.24 -15.17 -12.01
CA PRO A 131 7.23 -14.12 -12.12
C PRO A 131 6.33 -14.05 -10.87
N ALA A 132 6.05 -12.84 -10.41
CA ALA A 132 5.29 -12.61 -9.19
C ALA A 132 4.11 -11.66 -9.40
N SER A 133 3.06 -11.85 -8.61
CA SER A 133 1.91 -10.97 -8.48
C SER A 133 2.03 -10.09 -7.22
N PRO A 134 1.21 -9.03 -7.07
CA PRO A 134 1.20 -8.21 -5.85
C PRO A 134 0.99 -9.03 -4.56
N THR A 135 0.21 -10.10 -4.62
CA THR A 135 -0.08 -10.98 -3.48
C THR A 135 0.99 -12.04 -3.21
N THR A 136 2.04 -12.10 -4.03
CA THR A 136 3.11 -13.11 -3.88
C THR A 136 3.86 -12.90 -2.55
N PRO A 137 3.96 -13.93 -1.69
CA PRO A 137 4.74 -13.86 -0.46
C PRO A 137 6.24 -13.64 -0.73
N VAL A 138 6.87 -12.80 0.08
CA VAL A 138 8.30 -12.51 0.00
C VAL A 138 9.00 -13.09 1.25
N PRO A 139 9.66 -14.26 1.13
CA PRO A 139 10.39 -14.83 2.25
C PRO A 139 11.66 -14.02 2.58
N ALA A 140 12.21 -14.26 3.78
CA ALA A 140 13.46 -13.63 4.18
C ALA A 140 14.60 -13.96 3.18
N ASN A 141 15.44 -12.97 2.92
CA ASN A 141 16.53 -12.96 1.96
C ASN A 141 16.13 -13.16 0.49
N ALA A 142 14.85 -12.98 0.15
CA ALA A 142 14.39 -13.06 -1.22
C ALA A 142 15.08 -12.02 -2.12
N VAL A 143 15.27 -12.38 -3.39
CA VAL A 143 15.77 -11.50 -4.44
C VAL A 143 14.60 -11.04 -5.31
N ILE A 144 14.27 -9.77 -5.20
CA ILE A 144 13.22 -9.12 -5.97
C ILE A 144 13.88 -8.36 -7.12
N LYS A 145 13.46 -8.66 -8.35
CA LYS A 145 13.72 -7.79 -9.51
C LYS A 145 12.43 -7.14 -9.92
N PHE A 146 12.40 -5.82 -9.90
CA PHE A 146 11.25 -5.01 -10.25
C PHE A 146 11.63 -4.04 -11.36
N TYR A 147 10.95 -4.16 -12.49
CA TYR A 147 11.06 -3.26 -13.61
C TYR A 147 9.72 -2.56 -13.84
N ARG A 148 9.73 -1.24 -13.74
CA ARG A 148 8.64 -0.37 -14.14
C ARG A 148 9.18 0.56 -15.23
N PRO A 149 8.57 0.59 -16.43
CA PRO A 149 8.93 1.55 -17.46
C PRO A 149 8.87 2.96 -16.90
N LYS A 150 9.86 3.79 -17.25
CA LYS A 150 9.92 5.20 -16.81
C LYS A 150 8.73 6.01 -17.35
N GLU A 151 8.32 5.70 -18.56
CA GLU A 151 7.27 6.41 -19.29
C GLU A 151 6.32 5.40 -19.92
N THR A 152 5.06 5.82 -20.07
CA THR A 152 4.06 5.11 -20.87
C THR A 152 4.08 5.77 -22.24
N LEU A 153 4.19 5.00 -23.31
CA LEU A 153 4.21 5.51 -24.67
C LEU A 153 2.84 5.35 -25.31
N LEU A 154 2.58 6.11 -26.37
CA LEU A 154 1.33 5.99 -27.14
C LEU A 154 1.12 4.57 -27.68
N ALA A 155 2.20 3.87 -28.04
CA ALA A 155 2.14 2.46 -28.44
C ALA A 155 1.51 1.54 -27.39
N ASP A 156 1.66 1.87 -26.09
CA ASP A 156 1.14 1.05 -25.00
C ASP A 156 -0.41 1.04 -24.97
N ILE A 157 -1.07 2.05 -25.55
CA ILE A 157 -2.54 2.05 -25.68
C ILE A 157 -3.03 0.82 -26.42
N PHE A 158 -2.28 0.35 -27.43
CA PHE A 158 -2.69 -0.74 -28.30
C PHE A 158 -2.66 -2.12 -27.62
N THR A 159 -2.16 -2.24 -26.39
CA THR A 159 -2.31 -3.47 -25.61
C THR A 159 -3.73 -3.66 -25.08
N ALA A 160 -4.51 -2.58 -25.02
CA ALA A 160 -5.87 -2.56 -24.45
C ALA A 160 -6.93 -1.94 -25.36
N PHE A 161 -6.52 -1.38 -26.51
CA PHE A 161 -7.40 -0.72 -27.47
C PHE A 161 -7.05 -1.14 -28.90
N ASP A 162 -8.07 -1.56 -29.66
CA ASP A 162 -7.93 -1.87 -31.08
C ASP A 162 -8.41 -0.67 -31.92
N PRO A 163 -7.52 -0.01 -32.70
CA PRO A 163 -7.89 1.16 -33.50
C PRO A 163 -8.91 0.81 -34.59
N ARG A 164 -9.03 -0.45 -35.01
CA ARG A 164 -10.05 -0.89 -35.97
C ARG A 164 -11.48 -0.73 -35.41
N SER A 165 -11.63 -0.59 -34.10
CA SER A 165 -12.92 -0.27 -33.47
C SER A 165 -13.43 1.14 -33.80
N GLN A 166 -12.59 2.02 -34.33
CA GLN A 166 -12.95 3.41 -34.66
C GLN A 166 -13.34 3.60 -36.13
N GLY A 167 -13.39 2.52 -36.91
CA GLY A 167 -13.72 2.55 -38.33
C GLY A 167 -12.61 1.97 -39.19
N GLU A 168 -12.69 2.26 -40.48
CA GLU A 168 -11.75 1.83 -41.51
C GLU A 168 -11.12 3.06 -42.17
N GLY A 169 -9.94 2.89 -42.75
CA GLY A 169 -9.27 3.90 -43.56
C GLY A 169 -7.84 3.47 -43.87
N ASN A 170 -7.14 4.26 -44.68
CA ASN A 170 -5.78 3.92 -45.13
C ASN A 170 -4.67 4.55 -44.30
N ARG A 171 -5.00 5.53 -43.45
CA ARG A 171 -4.05 6.20 -42.57
C ARG A 171 -4.60 6.32 -41.15
N LEU A 172 -3.85 5.78 -40.20
CA LEU A 172 -4.12 5.96 -38.78
C LEU A 172 -3.57 7.30 -38.32
N VAL A 173 -4.45 8.20 -37.88
CA VAL A 173 -4.08 9.47 -37.28
C VAL A 173 -4.06 9.32 -35.78
N MET A 174 -3.01 9.85 -35.16
CA MET A 174 -2.85 9.90 -33.72
C MET A 174 -2.49 11.31 -33.29
N LYS A 175 -3.15 11.82 -32.25
CA LYS A 175 -2.84 13.11 -31.64
C LYS A 175 -2.81 12.99 -30.12
N VAL A 176 -1.93 13.76 -29.49
CA VAL A 176 -1.88 13.94 -28.04
C VAL A 176 -2.03 15.42 -27.75
N ASN A 177 -3.06 15.78 -26.99
CA ASN A 177 -3.43 17.15 -26.66
C ASN A 177 -3.61 18.05 -27.90
N GLY A 178 -4.11 17.48 -29.00
CA GLY A 178 -4.32 18.17 -30.28
C GLY A 178 -3.12 18.20 -31.21
N GLU A 179 -1.92 17.87 -30.73
CA GLU A 179 -0.69 17.83 -31.52
C GLU A 179 -0.49 16.47 -32.19
N PRO A 180 0.04 16.40 -33.42
CA PRO A 180 0.41 15.13 -34.06
C PRO A 180 1.35 14.31 -33.20
N ALA A 181 1.07 13.01 -33.06
CA ALA A 181 1.84 12.09 -32.24
C ALA A 181 2.23 10.82 -32.99
N ASP A 182 3.25 10.13 -32.48
CA ASP A 182 3.73 8.84 -32.96
C ASP A 182 3.71 7.79 -31.85
N PHE A 183 4.04 6.54 -32.20
CA PHE A 183 4.07 5.40 -31.28
C PHE A 183 5.00 5.60 -30.07
N THR A 184 6.01 6.47 -30.19
CA THR A 184 7.01 6.75 -29.14
C THR A 184 6.68 7.99 -28.31
N THR A 185 5.56 8.65 -28.59
CA THR A 185 5.15 9.85 -27.85
C THR A 185 4.79 9.48 -26.41
N PRO A 186 5.43 10.08 -25.38
CA PRO A 186 5.11 9.82 -23.98
C PRO A 186 3.72 10.30 -23.60
N LEU A 187 3.03 9.52 -22.76
CA LEU A 187 1.71 9.82 -22.22
C LEU A 187 1.77 10.10 -20.71
N LYS A 188 0.94 11.04 -20.29
CA LYS A 188 0.76 11.46 -18.90
C LYS A 188 -0.71 11.38 -18.49
N ALA A 189 -0.92 11.39 -17.17
CA ALA A 189 -2.27 11.35 -16.64
C ALA A 189 -2.99 12.65 -17.02
N GLY A 190 -4.23 12.52 -17.50
CA GLY A 190 -5.07 13.64 -17.94
C GLY A 190 -4.90 14.06 -19.39
N ASP A 191 -3.99 13.43 -20.15
CA ASP A 191 -3.84 13.73 -21.58
C ASP A 191 -5.14 13.46 -22.37
N LYS A 192 -5.30 14.16 -23.49
CA LYS A 192 -6.34 13.88 -24.48
C LYS A 192 -5.70 13.23 -25.69
N VAL A 193 -6.08 12.00 -25.97
CA VAL A 193 -5.57 11.20 -27.07
C VAL A 193 -6.69 11.02 -28.09
N ASP A 194 -6.41 11.38 -29.33
CA ASP A 194 -7.32 11.14 -30.45
C ASP A 194 -6.68 10.12 -31.39
N ILE A 195 -7.37 9.01 -31.66
CA ILE A 195 -6.96 7.96 -32.59
C ILE A 195 -8.13 7.66 -33.52
N TYR A 196 -7.95 7.90 -34.81
CA TYR A 196 -8.99 7.66 -35.82
C TYR A 196 -8.37 7.34 -37.17
N TRP A 197 -9.16 6.73 -38.04
CA TRP A 197 -8.78 6.48 -39.42
C TRP A 197 -9.19 7.66 -40.30
N GLU A 198 -8.32 8.06 -41.20
CA GLU A 198 -8.66 8.96 -42.31
C GLU A 198 -8.42 8.25 -43.64
N ASP A 199 -9.30 8.49 -44.60
CA ASP A 199 -9.05 8.14 -45.98
C ASP A 199 -8.16 9.21 -46.60
N ASN A 200 -7.10 8.78 -47.27
CA ASN A 200 -6.30 9.65 -48.12
C ASN A 200 -7.19 10.15 -49.27
N THR A 201 -7.86 11.28 -49.10
CA THR A 201 -8.48 12.00 -50.20
C THR A 201 -7.35 12.59 -51.04
N ALA A 202 -6.95 11.86 -52.07
CA ALA A 202 -6.17 12.38 -53.18
C ALA A 202 -7.08 13.15 -54.15
#